data_AF-A0AAV8ZAT6-F1
#
_entry.id   AF-A0AAV8ZAT6-F1
#
_cell.length_a   1.000
_cell.length_b   1.000
_cell.length_c   1.000
_cell.angle_alpha   90.00
_cell.angle_beta   90.00
_cell.angle_gamma   90.00
#
_symmetry.space_group_name_H-M   'P 1'
#
loop_
_entity.id
_entity.type
_entity.pdbx_description
1 polymer ?
#
loop_
_entity_poly.entity_id
_entity_poly.type
_entity_poly.pdbx_seq_one_letter_code
_entity_poly.pdbx_strand_id
1 'polypeptide(L)'
;NGCDAETATKLRTIFGRNEALSAPGVRKFLRKVLETGMLMDNRSHPRVRPVRTAERIAAVAQSVRENPRTSTRHRAQQLNVRRTSLRRILHKNLGLFAYKK
;
A
#
# COMPACT_ATOMS: atom_id res chain seq x y z
N ASN A 1 -22.95 -22.43 18.87
CA ASN A 1 -21.59 -22.23 19.43
C ASN A 1 -20.66 -23.45 19.36
N GLY A 2 -21.11 -24.64 18.91
CA GLY A 2 -20.27 -25.86 18.89
C GLY A 2 -19.41 -26.08 17.63
N CYS A 3 -19.85 -25.59 16.46
CA CYS A 3 -19.21 -25.86 15.16
C CYS A 3 -17.74 -25.39 15.07
N ASP A 4 -17.42 -24.21 15.63
CA ASP A 4 -16.06 -23.66 15.55
C ASP A 4 -15.05 -24.43 16.40
N ALA A 5 -15.51 -24.98 17.53
CA ALA A 5 -14.68 -25.74 18.47
C ALA A 5 -14.36 -27.13 17.92
N GLU A 6 -15.34 -27.76 17.27
CA GLU A 6 -15.14 -29.03 16.54
C GLU A 6 -14.17 -28.85 15.37
N THR A 7 -14.34 -27.76 14.61
CA THR A 7 -13.44 -27.44 13.49
C THR A 7 -12.02 -27.17 13.99
N ALA A 8 -11.86 -26.38 15.06
CA ALA A 8 -10.54 -26.13 15.65
C ALA A 8 -9.89 -27.42 16.19
N THR A 9 -10.68 -28.36 16.72
CA THR A 9 -10.20 -29.66 17.17
C THR A 9 -9.71 -30.52 16.00
N LYS A 10 -10.48 -30.60 14.91
CA LYS A 10 -10.06 -31.28 13.66
C LYS A 10 -8.81 -30.64 13.05
N LEU A 11 -8.68 -29.32 13.10
CA LEU A 11 -7.48 -28.63 12.63
C LEU A 11 -6.26 -28.98 13.50
N ARG A 12 -6.42 -29.09 14.82
CA ARG A 12 -5.34 -29.52 15.73
C ARG A 12 -4.86 -30.95 15.48
N THR A 13 -5.75 -31.85 15.07
CA THR A 13 -5.36 -33.23 14.73
C THR A 13 -4.58 -33.30 13.41
N ILE A 14 -4.86 -32.41 12.46
CA ILE A 14 -4.21 -32.41 11.14
C ILE A 14 -2.89 -31.62 11.15
N PHE A 15 -2.88 -30.43 11.76
CA PHE A 15 -1.75 -29.48 11.71
C PHE A 15 -0.93 -29.43 13.01
N GLY A 16 -1.40 -30.08 14.08
CA GLY A 16 -0.74 -30.03 15.39
C GLY A 16 -1.16 -28.82 16.24
N ARG A 17 -0.85 -28.88 17.54
CA ARG A 17 -1.39 -27.96 18.56
C ARG A 17 -1.00 -26.50 18.35
N ASN A 18 0.20 -26.24 17.85
CA ASN A 18 0.77 -24.90 17.74
C ASN A 18 0.54 -24.25 16.37
N GLU A 19 0.26 -25.04 15.33
CA GLU A 19 0.02 -24.53 13.97
C GLU A 19 -1.46 -24.39 13.63
N ALA A 20 -2.34 -25.03 14.40
CA ALA A 20 -3.78 -24.96 14.19
C ALA A 20 -4.39 -23.64 14.70
N LEU A 21 -5.38 -23.14 13.94
CA LEU A 21 -6.17 -21.99 14.35
C LEU A 21 -7.00 -22.28 15.60
N SER A 22 -7.08 -21.29 16.50
CA SER A 22 -8.00 -21.33 17.63
C SER A 22 -9.46 -21.17 17.17
N ALA A 23 -10.43 -21.61 17.97
CA ALA A 23 -11.86 -21.46 17.63
C ALA A 23 -12.28 -20.00 17.29
N PRO A 24 -11.77 -18.96 17.98
CA PRO A 24 -11.96 -17.56 17.54
C PRO A 24 -11.33 -17.25 16.17
N GLY A 25 -10.16 -17.83 15.88
CA GLY A 25 -9.49 -17.71 14.59
C GLY A 25 -10.29 -18.35 13.46
N VAL A 26 -10.83 -19.56 13.69
CA VAL A 26 -11.73 -20.25 12.74
C VAL A 26 -12.97 -19.41 12.45
N ARG A 27 -13.63 -18.84 13.47
CA ARG A 27 -14.77 -17.94 13.25
C ARG A 27 -14.42 -16.72 12.41
N LYS A 28 -13.33 -16.03 12.75
CA LYS A 28 -12.90 -14.83 12.03
C LYS A 28 -12.55 -15.17 10.58
N PHE A 29 -11.91 -16.31 10.37
CA PHE A 29 -11.59 -16.84 9.05
C PHE A 29 -12.86 -17.15 8.24
N LEU A 30 -13.79 -17.94 8.79
CA LEU A 30 -15.04 -18.30 8.12
C LEU A 30 -15.88 -17.06 7.79
N ARG A 31 -15.99 -16.12 8.73
CA ARG A 31 -16.68 -14.84 8.49
C ARG A 31 -16.08 -14.11 7.28
N LYS A 32 -14.76 -13.97 7.26
CA LYS A 32 -14.05 -13.29 6.17
C LYS A 32 -14.20 -14.01 4.82
N VAL A 33 -14.18 -15.34 4.83
CA VAL A 33 -14.39 -16.15 3.61
C VAL A 33 -15.84 -15.98 3.11
N LEU A 34 -16.83 -15.96 4.00
CA LEU A 34 -18.23 -15.76 3.62
C LEU A 34 -18.50 -14.33 3.13
N GLU A 35 -17.87 -13.32 3.74
CA GLU A 35 -18.06 -11.91 3.39
C GLU A 35 -17.35 -11.52 2.08
N THR A 36 -16.11 -11.97 1.88
CA THR A 36 -15.26 -11.51 0.77
C THR A 36 -15.00 -12.59 -0.28
N GLY A 37 -15.25 -13.87 0.02
CA GLY A 37 -14.89 -15.00 -0.85
C GLY A 37 -13.39 -15.28 -0.96
N MET A 38 -12.55 -14.60 -0.15
CA MET A 38 -11.10 -14.65 -0.26
C MET A 38 -10.44 -15.31 0.96
N LEU A 39 -9.52 -16.24 0.68
CA LEU A 39 -8.72 -16.92 1.71
C LEU A 39 -7.58 -16.03 2.24
N MET A 40 -7.05 -15.13 1.41
CA MET A 40 -5.91 -14.27 1.73
C MET A 40 -6.30 -13.09 2.60
N ASP A 41 -5.46 -12.71 3.57
CA ASP A 41 -5.66 -11.50 4.37
C ASP A 41 -5.67 -10.25 3.51
N ASN A 42 -6.62 -9.36 3.80
CA ASN A 42 -6.68 -8.05 3.17
C ASN A 42 -5.32 -7.40 3.42
N ARG A 43 -4.64 -7.02 2.34
CA ARG A 43 -3.38 -6.29 2.44
C ARG A 43 -3.60 -5.12 3.38
N SER A 44 -2.78 -5.04 4.42
CA SER A 44 -2.86 -3.97 5.43
C SER A 44 -2.99 -2.61 4.73
N HIS A 45 -3.83 -1.73 5.29
CA HIS A 45 -4.21 -0.47 4.65
C HIS A 45 -2.99 0.23 4.03
N PRO A 46 -3.10 0.69 2.78
CA PRO A 46 -1.97 1.33 2.12
C PRO A 46 -1.54 2.55 2.94
N ARG A 47 -0.27 2.57 3.34
CA ARG A 47 0.31 3.67 4.11
C ARG A 47 0.08 4.99 3.36
N VAL A 48 -0.70 5.89 3.96
CA VAL A 48 -0.98 7.23 3.40
C VAL A 48 0.34 8.00 3.25
N ARG A 49 0.57 8.59 2.06
CA ARG A 49 1.80 9.31 1.72
C ARG A 49 1.53 10.83 1.68
N PRO A 50 1.80 11.58 2.76
CA PRO A 50 1.32 12.96 2.92
C PRO A 50 1.87 13.96 1.90
N VAL A 51 3.03 13.69 1.28
CA VAL A 51 3.65 14.63 0.32
C VAL A 51 3.19 14.37 -1.13
N ARG A 52 2.59 13.21 -1.41
CA ARG A 52 2.15 12.79 -2.75
C ARG A 52 0.63 12.86 -2.87
N THR A 53 0.05 13.95 -2.38
CA THR A 53 -1.36 14.25 -2.65
C THR A 53 -1.57 14.48 -4.14
N ALA A 54 -2.78 14.25 -4.64
CA ALA A 54 -3.13 14.46 -6.04
C ALA A 54 -2.81 15.89 -6.50
N GLU A 55 -3.12 16.88 -5.66
CA GLU A 55 -2.82 18.30 -5.89
C GLU A 55 -1.33 18.57 -6.10
N ARG A 56 -0.47 18.04 -5.23
CA ARG A 56 0.99 18.22 -5.37
C ARG A 56 1.55 17.52 -6.60
N ILE A 57 0.99 16.37 -6.96
CA ILE A 57 1.36 15.67 -8.20
C ILE A 57 1.00 16.53 -9.41
N ALA A 58 -0.22 17.09 -9.44
CA ALA A 58 -0.69 17.97 -10.50
C ALA A 58 0.17 19.24 -10.62
N ALA A 59 0.48 19.92 -9.51
CA ALA A 59 1.33 21.11 -9.50
C ALA A 59 2.74 20.81 -10.04
N VAL A 60 3.33 19.67 -9.65
CA VAL A 60 4.64 19.24 -10.19
C VAL A 60 4.54 18.92 -11.68
N ALA A 61 3.48 18.24 -12.12
CA ALA A 61 3.27 17.91 -13.53
C ALA A 61 3.14 19.18 -14.39
N GLN A 62 2.39 20.18 -13.91
CA GLN A 62 2.24 21.46 -14.58
C GLN A 62 3.57 22.22 -14.66
N SER A 63 4.31 22.30 -13.56
CA SER A 63 5.64 22.94 -13.54
C SER A 63 6.63 22.27 -14.51
N VAL A 64 6.57 20.95 -14.68
CA VAL A 64 7.39 20.23 -15.66
C VAL A 64 6.97 20.58 -17.09
N ARG A 65 5.66 20.69 -17.35
CA ARG A 65 5.13 21.01 -18.67
C ARG A 65 5.49 22.43 -19.11
N GLU A 66 5.35 23.39 -18.22
CA GLU A 66 5.68 24.80 -18.48
C GLU A 66 7.18 25.01 -18.66
N ASN A 67 7.99 24.41 -17.77
CA ASN A 67 9.43 24.63 -17.73
C ASN A 67 10.19 23.31 -17.61
N PRO A 68 10.36 22.55 -18.72
CA PRO A 68 10.94 21.21 -18.68
C PRO A 68 12.43 21.21 -18.30
N ARG A 69 13.16 22.27 -18.68
CA ARG A 69 14.61 22.40 -18.45
C ARG A 69 14.99 22.81 -17.02
N THR A 70 14.03 23.18 -16.17
CA THR A 70 14.30 23.59 -14.80
C THR A 70 14.89 22.43 -14.00
N SER A 71 16.01 22.69 -13.33
CA SER A 71 16.66 21.69 -12.49
C SER A 71 15.74 21.24 -11.35
N THR A 72 15.86 19.97 -10.94
CA THR A 72 15.12 19.42 -9.80
C THR A 72 15.36 20.21 -8.51
N ARG A 73 16.55 20.80 -8.34
CA ARG A 73 16.86 21.65 -7.18
C ARG A 73 16.03 22.93 -7.20
N HIS A 74 16.01 23.63 -8.32
CA HIS A 74 15.28 24.89 -8.46
C HIS A 74 13.76 24.68 -8.37
N ARG A 75 13.24 23.65 -9.05
CA ARG A 75 11.81 23.30 -8.99
C ARG A 75 11.35 22.97 -7.55
N ALA A 76 12.20 22.28 -6.78
CA ALA A 76 11.91 21.98 -5.38
C ALA A 76 11.76 23.24 -4.52
N GLN A 77 12.59 24.27 -4.78
CA GLN A 77 12.48 25.56 -4.11
C GLN A 77 11.20 26.29 -4.51
N GLN A 78 10.89 26.36 -5.81
CA GLN A 78 9.68 27.03 -6.31
C GLN A 78 8.37 26.44 -5.77
N LEU A 79 8.29 25.10 -5.69
CA LEU A 79 7.09 24.40 -5.23
C LEU A 79 7.06 24.17 -3.71
N ASN A 80 8.09 24.65 -2.98
CA ASN A 80 8.27 24.39 -1.54
C ASN A 80 8.15 22.89 -1.17
N VAL A 81 8.77 22.02 -1.97
CA VAL A 81 8.78 20.56 -1.76
C VAL A 81 10.20 20.08 -1.52
N ARG A 82 10.41 19.19 -0.55
CA ARG A 82 11.72 18.54 -0.34
C ARG A 82 12.20 17.86 -1.62
N ARG A 83 13.48 18.03 -1.97
CA ARG A 83 14.09 17.46 -3.19
C ARG A 83 13.87 15.95 -3.34
N THR A 84 13.94 15.19 -2.24
CA THR A 84 13.70 13.74 -2.22
C THR A 84 12.26 13.37 -2.58
N SER A 85 11.29 14.15 -2.09
CA SER A 85 9.87 14.00 -2.43
C SER A 85 9.60 14.39 -3.87
N LEU A 86 10.20 15.48 -4.37
CA LEU A 86 10.08 15.88 -5.77
C LEU A 86 10.64 14.79 -6.70
N ARG A 87 11.85 14.29 -6.42
CA ARG A 87 12.44 13.16 -7.16
C ARG A 87 11.50 11.96 -7.20
N ARG A 88 10.91 11.62 -6.06
CA ARG A 88 9.92 10.55 -5.95
C ARG A 88 8.70 10.82 -6.84
N ILE A 89 8.12 12.03 -6.80
CA ILE A 89 6.98 12.38 -7.65
C ILE A 89 7.34 12.22 -9.14
N LEU A 90 8.47 12.77 -9.57
CA LEU A 90 8.96 12.65 -10.93
C LEU A 90 9.09 11.18 -11.37
N HIS A 91 9.79 10.35 -10.59
CA HIS A 91 10.08 8.97 -11.01
C HIS A 91 8.94 7.97 -10.86
N LYS A 92 8.12 8.05 -9.79
CA LYS A 92 7.10 7.00 -9.54
C LYS A 92 5.69 7.41 -9.92
N ASN A 93 5.38 8.71 -9.95
CA ASN A 93 4.05 9.18 -10.29
C ASN A 93 3.99 9.66 -11.74
N LEU A 94 5.04 10.36 -12.21
CA LEU A 94 5.08 10.91 -13.57
C LEU A 94 5.91 10.06 -14.56
N GLY A 95 6.61 9.02 -14.09
CA GLY A 95 7.44 8.17 -14.95
C GLY A 95 8.61 8.91 -15.62
N LEU A 96 9.01 10.08 -15.11
CA LEU A 96 10.08 10.88 -15.68
C LEU A 96 11.43 10.43 -15.12
N PHE A 97 12.28 9.94 -16.00
CA PHE A 97 13.66 9.55 -15.70
C PHE A 97 14.62 10.64 -16.16
N ALA A 98 15.76 10.76 -15.49
CA ALA A 98 16.82 11.64 -15.95
C ALA A 98 17.25 11.19 -17.35
N TYR A 99 17.27 12.13 -18.30
CA TYR A 99 17.82 11.87 -19.62
C TYR A 99 19.32 11.61 -19.48
N LYS A 100 19.77 10.44 -19.93
CA LYS A 100 21.19 10.10 -19.97
C LYS A 100 21.84 11.05 -20.98
N LYS A 101 22.81 11.85 -20.53
CA LYS A 101 23.77 12.48 -21.41
C LYS A 101 24.88 11.49 -21.76
#